data_AF-A0A4R6ECS5-F1
#
_entry.id   AF-A0A4R6ECS5-F1
#
_cell.length_a   1.000
_cell.length_b   1.000
_cell.length_c   1.000
_cell.angle_alpha   90.00
_cell.angle_beta   90.00
_cell.angle_gamma   90.00
#
_symmetry.space_group_name_H-M   'P 1'
#
loop_
_entity.id
_entity.type
_entity.pdbx_description
1 polymer ?
#
loop_
_entity_poly.entity_id
_entity_poly.type
_entity_poly.pdbx_seq_one_letter_code
_entity_poly.pdbx_strand_id
1 'polypeptide(L)'
;MSVNNESQVSTGGATIVKTLPNDGVYASLFSKINLKPVSSIDDLNGFDDNVVMAETSADARVTAAVKVFMQCLQKSGQQVEKLDKTLLDHHIAELDFQISRQLDEVMHHDEFQKVESIWRGLKSLVDKTDFRQNVKLEILDLSKEELRQDFEDAPEIIQSGLYKQTYIAEYDTPGR
;
A
#
# COMPACT_ATOMS: atom_id res chain seq x y z
N MET A 1 -6.48 57.68 44.10
CA MET A 1 -7.62 56.84 43.72
C MET A 1 -7.05 55.46 43.40
N SER A 2 -6.85 54.57 44.38
CA SER A 2 -7.85 53.59 44.87
C SER A 2 -8.11 52.47 43.84
N VAL A 3 -8.02 51.16 44.08
CA VAL A 3 -7.59 50.27 45.20
C VAL A 3 -7.44 48.84 44.60
N ASN A 4 -6.58 47.97 45.18
CA ASN A 4 -6.75 46.51 45.49
C ASN A 4 -7.15 45.48 44.39
N ASN A 5 -6.74 44.20 44.40
CA ASN A 5 -5.81 43.35 45.18
C ASN A 5 -5.83 41.93 44.54
N GLU A 6 -4.72 41.17 44.63
CA GLU A 6 -4.58 39.67 44.75
C GLU A 6 -5.45 38.70 43.88
N SER A 7 -5.05 37.53 43.36
CA SER A 7 -3.88 36.64 43.47
C SER A 7 -4.01 35.51 42.41
N GLN A 8 -2.86 35.00 41.94
CA GLN A 8 -2.52 33.65 41.43
C GLN A 8 -3.50 32.82 40.55
N VAL A 9 -3.01 32.31 39.41
CA VAL A 9 -2.97 30.87 39.05
C VAL A 9 -1.81 30.62 38.05
N SER A 10 -1.06 29.55 38.30
CA SER A 10 0.06 28.98 37.54
C SER A 10 -0.38 28.10 36.36
N THR A 11 0.62 27.48 35.70
CA THR A 11 0.58 26.37 34.70
C THR A 11 0.34 26.83 33.25
N GLY A 12 1.17 26.53 32.25
CA GLY A 12 2.26 25.58 32.12
C GLY A 12 2.30 25.17 30.64
N GLY A 13 3.08 25.90 29.83
CA GLY A 13 3.25 25.64 28.40
C GLY A 13 4.73 25.47 28.10
N ALA A 14 5.37 24.46 28.71
CA ALA A 14 6.71 24.09 28.32
C ALA A 14 6.62 23.40 26.96
N THR A 15 6.98 24.13 25.90
CA THR A 15 7.43 23.56 24.64
C THR A 15 8.61 22.64 24.99
N ILE A 16 8.36 21.33 25.11
CA ILE A 16 9.41 20.35 25.34
C ILE A 16 10.19 20.25 24.03
N VAL A 17 11.12 21.17 23.83
CA VAL A 17 12.28 20.97 22.97
C VAL A 17 13.06 19.84 23.63
N LYS A 18 12.75 18.60 23.23
CA LYS A 18 13.60 17.44 23.53
C LYS A 18 14.84 17.56 22.66
N THR A 19 15.76 18.45 23.05
CA THR A 19 17.15 18.39 22.59
C THR A 19 17.67 17.04 23.05
N LEU A 20 17.81 16.10 22.11
CA LEU A 20 18.38 14.78 22.36
C LEU A 20 19.83 14.98 22.85
N PRO A 21 20.24 14.35 23.97
CA PRO A 21 21.56 14.56 24.53
C PRO A 21 22.62 14.06 23.54
N ASN A 22 23.58 14.94 23.23
CA ASN A 22 24.75 14.72 22.37
C ASN A 22 25.70 13.60 22.87
N ASP A 23 25.35 12.93 23.96
CA ASP A 23 26.16 11.94 24.70
C ASP A 23 25.43 10.59 24.88
N GLY A 24 24.34 10.37 24.13
CA GLY A 24 23.54 9.16 24.23
C GLY A 24 24.20 7.95 23.57
N VAL A 25 23.85 6.75 24.05
CA VAL A 25 24.18 5.43 23.45
C VAL A 25 23.95 5.40 21.93
N TYR A 26 22.98 6.19 21.44
CA TYR A 26 22.75 6.48 20.02
C TYR A 26 23.98 7.05 19.30
N ALA A 27 24.58 8.14 19.77
CA ALA A 27 25.74 8.75 19.12
C ALA A 27 26.96 7.81 19.12
N SER A 28 27.10 6.97 20.16
CA SER A 28 28.17 5.96 20.28
C SER A 28 27.98 4.77 19.33
N LEU A 29 26.73 4.36 19.06
CA LEU A 29 26.42 3.33 18.05
C LEU A 29 26.72 3.84 16.65
N PHE A 30 26.31 5.07 16.33
CA PHE A 30 26.55 5.71 15.03
C PHE A 30 28.04 5.94 14.74
N SER A 31 28.83 6.30 15.75
CA SER A 31 30.29 6.43 15.59
C SER A 31 31.00 5.09 15.36
N LYS A 32 30.51 3.99 15.96
CA LYS A 32 31.04 2.63 15.70
C LYS A 32 30.77 2.11 14.30
N ILE A 33 29.70 2.57 13.66
CA ILE A 33 29.34 2.25 12.28
C ILE A 33 29.77 3.35 11.28
N ASN A 34 30.58 4.32 11.73
CA ASN A 34 31.15 5.39 10.91
C ASN A 34 30.11 6.27 10.19
N LEU A 35 28.94 6.46 10.80
CA LEU A 35 27.84 7.29 10.27
C LEU A 35 27.61 8.49 11.19
N LYS A 36 27.23 9.64 10.61
CA LYS A 36 26.88 10.83 11.42
C LYS A 36 25.37 10.84 11.69
N PRO A 37 24.92 10.77 12.96
CA PRO A 37 23.50 10.78 13.26
C PRO A 37 22.90 12.12 12.84
N VAL A 38 21.88 12.09 11.97
CA VAL A 38 21.16 13.30 11.55
C VAL A 38 20.15 13.67 12.63
N SER A 39 20.26 14.89 13.15
CA SER A 39 19.62 15.35 14.39
C SER A 39 18.09 15.51 14.31
N SER A 40 17.51 15.53 13.12
CA SER A 40 16.06 15.62 12.93
C SER A 40 15.69 15.00 11.59
N ILE A 41 15.00 13.85 11.64
CA ILE A 41 14.25 13.35 10.50
C ILE A 41 12.93 14.12 10.51
N ASP A 42 12.80 15.05 9.57
CA ASP A 42 11.49 15.58 9.14
C ASP A 42 10.62 14.39 8.68
N ASP A 43 9.32 14.49 8.94
CA ASP A 43 8.30 13.44 8.85
C ASP A 43 8.66 12.19 8.05
N LEU A 44 8.59 11.03 8.73
CA LEU A 44 8.81 9.70 8.15
C LEU A 44 7.92 9.40 6.94
N ASN A 45 6.82 10.15 6.77
CA ASN A 45 5.89 10.05 5.65
C ASN A 45 6.55 10.38 4.28
N GLY A 46 7.72 11.03 4.27
CA GLY A 46 8.46 11.28 3.02
C GLY A 46 9.11 10.02 2.42
N PHE A 47 9.22 8.93 3.20
CA PHE A 47 9.89 7.70 2.78
C PHE A 47 8.99 6.68 2.07
N ASP A 48 7.70 6.99 1.91
CA ASP A 48 6.79 6.19 1.08
C ASP A 48 7.07 6.38 -0.43
N ASP A 49 7.78 7.46 -0.81
CA ASP A 49 8.19 7.73 -2.18
C ASP A 49 9.55 7.10 -2.52
N ASN A 50 9.56 6.23 -3.52
CA ASN A 50 10.75 5.58 -4.05
C ASN A 50 11.82 6.58 -4.55
N VAL A 51 11.41 7.74 -5.06
CA VAL A 51 12.33 8.77 -5.55
C VAL A 51 13.05 9.44 -4.37
N VAL A 52 12.30 9.79 -3.32
CA VAL A 52 12.85 10.39 -2.10
C VAL A 52 13.80 9.41 -1.40
N MET A 53 13.47 8.12 -1.36
CA MET A 53 14.33 7.06 -0.85
C MET A 53 15.67 6.94 -1.61
N ALA A 54 15.64 7.10 -2.93
CA ALA A 54 16.82 7.02 -3.80
C ALA A 54 17.75 8.24 -3.65
N GLU A 55 17.18 9.44 -3.50
CA GLU A 55 17.94 10.69 -3.36
C GLU A 55 18.48 10.92 -1.93
N THR A 56 17.89 10.26 -0.93
CA THR A 56 18.34 10.36 0.47
C THR A 56 19.71 9.71 0.68
N SER A 57 20.58 10.32 1.49
CA SER A 57 21.87 9.71 1.84
C SER A 57 21.71 8.43 2.68
N ALA A 58 22.69 7.51 2.60
CA ALA A 58 22.66 6.27 3.37
C ALA A 58 22.54 6.53 4.88
N ASP A 59 23.26 7.53 5.40
CA ASP A 59 23.24 7.97 6.80
C ASP A 59 21.82 8.36 7.25
N ALA A 60 21.09 9.11 6.42
CA ALA A 60 19.74 9.53 6.73
C ALA A 60 18.74 8.35 6.71
N ARG A 61 18.86 7.42 5.75
CA ARG A 61 18.03 6.21 5.71
C ARG A 61 18.26 5.30 6.93
N VAL A 62 19.51 5.09 7.32
CA VAL A 62 19.85 4.27 8.50
C VAL A 62 19.34 4.95 9.78
N THR A 63 19.48 6.28 9.89
CA THR A 63 18.94 7.03 11.03
C THR A 63 17.42 6.88 11.13
N ALA A 64 16.71 6.94 10.00
CA ALA A 64 15.26 6.75 9.96
C ALA A 64 14.86 5.33 10.37
N ALA A 65 15.50 4.31 9.81
CA ALA A 65 15.25 2.91 10.14
C ALA A 65 15.45 2.62 11.64
N VAL A 66 16.56 3.10 12.22
CA VAL A 66 16.84 2.91 13.66
C VAL A 66 15.83 3.64 14.54
N LYS A 67 15.40 4.86 14.14
CA LYS A 67 14.38 5.62 14.86
C LYS A 67 13.02 4.90 14.87
N VAL A 68 12.58 4.39 13.71
CA VAL A 68 11.34 3.59 13.59
C VAL A 68 11.43 2.33 14.44
N PHE A 69 12.55 1.62 14.37
CA PHE A 69 12.77 0.41 15.15
C PHE A 69 12.68 0.68 16.66
N MET A 70 13.34 1.74 17.15
CA MET A 70 13.27 2.14 18.56
C MET A 70 11.85 2.52 18.99
N GLN A 71 11.06 3.15 18.11
CA GLN A 71 9.64 3.44 18.37
C GLN A 71 8.80 2.16 18.46
N CYS A 72 9.04 1.17 17.59
CA CYS A 72 8.38 -0.13 17.67
C CYS A 72 8.72 -0.85 18.98
N LEU A 73 9.99 -0.85 19.40
CA LEU A 73 10.42 -1.41 20.68
C LEU A 73 9.73 -0.72 21.86
N GLN A 74 9.65 0.62 21.86
CA GLN A 74 8.96 1.38 22.90
C GLN A 74 7.48 1.02 23.01
N LYS A 75 6.78 0.83 21.87
CA LYS A 75 5.37 0.41 21.85
C LYS A 75 5.17 -1.02 22.35
N SER A 76 6.13 -1.91 22.12
CA SER A 76 6.06 -3.31 22.57
C SER A 76 6.23 -3.49 24.07
N GLY A 77 6.83 -2.52 24.78
CA GLY A 77 7.05 -2.58 26.23
C GLY A 77 8.06 -3.66 26.69
N GLN A 78 8.73 -4.36 25.76
CA GLN A 78 9.75 -5.36 26.10
C GLN A 78 11.04 -4.70 26.59
N GLN A 79 11.61 -5.24 27.68
CA GLN A 79 12.98 -4.92 28.07
C GLN A 79 13.94 -5.65 27.14
N VAL A 80 14.58 -4.88 26.26
CA VAL A 80 15.59 -5.39 25.33
C VAL A 80 16.97 -5.21 25.95
N GLU A 81 17.59 -6.31 26.38
CA GLU A 81 18.97 -6.29 26.91
C GLU A 81 20.02 -6.18 25.79
N LYS A 82 19.71 -6.68 24.58
CA LYS A 82 20.61 -6.65 23.44
C LYS A 82 19.87 -6.57 22.10
N LEU A 83 20.35 -5.71 21.22
CA LEU A 83 19.92 -5.65 19.82
C LEU A 83 20.62 -6.78 19.06
N ASP A 84 19.96 -7.93 18.96
CA ASP A 84 20.43 -9.07 18.18
C ASP A 84 19.62 -9.24 16.89
N LYS A 85 20.24 -9.84 15.87
CA LYS A 85 19.62 -10.12 14.58
C LYS A 85 18.28 -10.87 14.74
N THR A 86 18.21 -11.78 15.71
CA THR A 86 17.01 -12.56 16.01
C THR A 86 15.82 -11.70 16.42
N LEU A 87 16.06 -10.59 17.11
CA LEU A 87 15.01 -9.64 17.52
C LEU A 87 14.49 -8.86 16.30
N LEU A 88 15.39 -8.43 15.42
CA LEU A 88 15.02 -7.81 14.15
C LEU A 88 14.20 -8.77 13.28
N ASP A 89 14.67 -10.00 13.11
CA ASP A 89 13.97 -11.03 12.33
C ASP A 89 12.59 -11.33 12.92
N HIS A 90 12.44 -11.29 14.26
CA HIS A 90 11.15 -11.47 14.93
C HIS A 90 10.15 -10.34 14.60
N HIS A 91 10.56 -9.08 14.66
CA HIS A 91 9.68 -7.96 14.31
C HIS A 91 9.38 -7.89 12.81
N ILE A 92 10.33 -8.28 11.95
CA ILE A 92 10.06 -8.43 10.51
C ILE A 92 8.97 -9.48 10.30
N ALA A 93 9.08 -10.65 10.92
CA ALA A 93 8.07 -11.70 10.82
C ALA A 93 6.70 -11.26 11.37
N GLU A 94 6.68 -10.46 12.45
CA GLU A 94 5.45 -9.89 13.00
C GLU A 94 4.78 -8.91 12.03
N LEU A 95 5.56 -8.04 11.38
CA LEU A 95 5.07 -7.13 10.35
C LEU A 95 4.56 -7.90 9.12
N ASP A 96 5.33 -8.88 8.63
CA ASP A 96 4.94 -9.73 7.52
C ASP A 96 3.65 -10.47 7.82
N PHE A 97 3.45 -10.94 9.06
CA PHE A 97 2.21 -11.57 9.50
C PHE A 97 1.04 -10.59 9.48
N GLN A 98 1.22 -9.36 9.97
CA GLN A 98 0.17 -8.34 9.94
C GLN A 98 -0.22 -7.95 8.51
N ILE A 99 0.76 -7.74 7.64
CA ILE A 99 0.57 -7.43 6.22
C ILE A 99 -0.12 -8.60 5.52
N SER A 100 0.34 -9.84 5.75
CA SER A 100 -0.25 -11.05 5.16
C SER A 100 -1.70 -11.20 5.57
N ARG A 101 -2.05 -10.98 6.84
CA ARG A 101 -3.44 -11.07 7.31
C ARG A 101 -4.33 -10.03 6.62
N GLN A 102 -3.86 -8.79 6.49
CA GLN A 102 -4.61 -7.75 5.80
C GLN A 102 -4.76 -8.05 4.31
N LEU A 103 -3.70 -8.53 3.67
CA LEU A 103 -3.73 -8.94 2.28
C LEU A 103 -4.69 -10.12 2.08
N ASP A 104 -4.66 -11.11 2.97
CA ASP A 104 -5.58 -12.24 2.95
C ASP A 104 -7.03 -11.78 3.06
N GLU A 105 -7.36 -10.83 3.95
CA GLU A 105 -8.70 -10.26 4.04
C GLU A 105 -9.16 -9.62 2.72
N VAL A 106 -8.27 -8.87 2.05
CA VAL A 106 -8.58 -8.23 0.77
C VAL A 106 -8.73 -9.27 -0.35
N MET A 107 -7.81 -10.22 -0.44
CA MET A 107 -7.77 -11.25 -1.48
C MET A 107 -8.92 -12.27 -1.35
N HIS A 108 -9.40 -12.50 -0.12
CA HIS A 108 -10.53 -13.39 0.15
C HIS A 108 -11.88 -12.67 0.15
N HIS A 109 -11.91 -11.38 -0.20
CA HIS A 109 -13.15 -10.65 -0.34
C HIS A 109 -13.95 -11.16 -1.57
N ASP A 110 -15.23 -11.49 -1.39
CA ASP A 110 -16.07 -12.11 -2.42
C ASP A 110 -16.11 -11.31 -3.73
N GLU A 111 -16.13 -9.96 -3.66
CA GLU A 111 -16.13 -9.11 -4.85
C GLU A 111 -14.80 -9.17 -5.60
N PHE A 112 -13.68 -9.21 -4.88
CA PHE A 112 -12.36 -9.33 -5.47
C PHE A 112 -12.19 -10.69 -6.14
N GLN A 113 -12.55 -11.77 -5.44
CA GLN A 113 -12.48 -13.13 -5.98
C GLN A 113 -13.34 -13.33 -7.23
N LYS A 114 -14.53 -12.71 -7.29
CA LYS A 114 -15.36 -12.75 -8.50
C LYS A 114 -14.61 -12.16 -9.70
N VAL A 115 -14.09 -10.95 -9.55
CA VAL A 115 -13.36 -10.27 -10.63
C VAL A 115 -12.07 -11.02 -10.97
N GLU A 116 -11.30 -11.44 -9.97
CA GLU A 116 -10.08 -12.22 -10.15
C GLU A 116 -10.36 -13.53 -10.91
N SER A 117 -11.43 -14.26 -10.56
CA SER A 117 -11.78 -15.52 -11.21
C SER A 117 -12.06 -15.34 -12.71
N ILE A 118 -12.73 -14.24 -13.09
CA ILE A 118 -13.03 -13.90 -14.49
C ILE A 118 -11.72 -13.62 -15.25
N TRP A 119 -10.85 -12.77 -14.69
CA TRP A 119 -9.58 -12.41 -15.33
C TRP A 119 -8.60 -13.57 -15.39
N ARG A 120 -8.51 -14.40 -14.35
CA ARG A 120 -7.68 -15.62 -14.37
C ARG A 120 -8.22 -16.64 -15.36
N GLY A 121 -9.54 -16.76 -15.49
CA GLY A 121 -10.19 -17.57 -16.51
C GLY A 121 -9.83 -17.11 -17.93
N LEU A 122 -9.99 -15.81 -18.19
CA LEU A 122 -9.62 -15.19 -19.47
C LEU A 122 -8.13 -15.36 -19.76
N LYS A 123 -7.27 -15.13 -18.78
CA LYS A 123 -5.82 -15.34 -18.91
C LYS A 123 -5.51 -16.79 -19.25
N SER A 124 -6.18 -17.76 -18.63
CA SER A 124 -6.02 -19.18 -18.97
C SER A 124 -6.45 -19.50 -20.40
N LEU A 125 -7.51 -18.86 -20.90
CA LEU A 125 -7.96 -19.02 -22.29
C LEU A 125 -6.91 -18.46 -23.27
N VAL A 126 -6.40 -17.27 -23.00
CA VAL A 126 -5.34 -16.63 -23.81
C VAL A 126 -4.08 -17.50 -23.82
N ASP A 127 -3.64 -17.97 -22.66
CA ASP A 127 -2.39 -18.74 -22.53
C ASP A 127 -2.46 -20.12 -23.22
N LYS A 128 -3.65 -20.70 -23.34
CA LYS A 128 -3.88 -21.99 -24.02
C LYS A 128 -4.14 -21.84 -25.52
N THR A 129 -4.31 -20.62 -26.03
CA THR A 129 -4.64 -20.38 -27.43
C THR A 129 -3.38 -20.16 -28.25
N ASP A 130 -3.19 -20.96 -29.30
CA ASP A 130 -2.09 -20.74 -30.26
C ASP A 130 -2.50 -19.69 -31.32
N PHE A 131 -2.17 -18.42 -31.05
CA PHE A 131 -2.44 -17.30 -31.96
C PHE A 131 -1.69 -17.40 -33.30
N ARG A 132 -0.70 -18.31 -33.45
CA ARG A 132 -0.03 -18.53 -34.74
C ARG A 132 -0.91 -19.24 -35.76
N GLN A 133 -2.01 -19.86 -35.30
CA GLN A 133 -2.98 -20.54 -36.16
C GLN A 133 -4.10 -19.61 -36.66
N ASN A 134 -3.81 -18.31 -36.78
CA ASN A 134 -4.77 -17.29 -37.22
C ASN A 134 -6.05 -17.25 -36.37
N VAL A 135 -5.89 -17.45 -35.06
CA VAL A 135 -6.98 -17.31 -34.08
C VAL A 135 -7.01 -15.86 -33.60
N LYS A 136 -8.19 -15.25 -33.59
CA LYS A 136 -8.44 -13.94 -32.97
C LYS A 136 -9.42 -14.13 -31.81
N LEU A 137 -9.19 -13.41 -30.72
CA LEU A 137 -10.03 -13.43 -29.53
C LEU A 137 -10.52 -12.01 -29.28
N GLU A 138 -11.84 -11.83 -29.30
CA GLU A 138 -12.50 -10.56 -28.98
C GLU A 138 -13.25 -10.71 -27.66
N ILE A 139 -13.18 -9.67 -26.83
CA ILE A 139 -13.74 -9.67 -25.48
C ILE A 139 -14.77 -8.56 -25.42
N LEU A 140 -15.98 -8.90 -24.99
CA LEU A 140 -17.04 -7.95 -24.70
C LEU A 140 -17.32 -7.99 -23.20
N ASP A 141 -17.12 -6.87 -22.53
CA ASP A 141 -17.49 -6.71 -21.12
C ASP A 141 -19.00 -6.43 -21.03
N LEU A 142 -19.72 -7.33 -20.37
CA LEU A 142 -21.17 -7.28 -20.23
C LEU A 142 -21.60 -8.16 -19.06
N SER A 143 -22.46 -7.64 -18.19
CA SER A 143 -23.09 -8.46 -17.15
C SER A 143 -24.22 -9.31 -17.72
N LYS A 144 -24.54 -10.41 -17.04
CA LYS A 144 -25.67 -11.27 -17.41
C LYS A 144 -27.00 -10.52 -17.38
N GLU A 145 -27.13 -9.54 -16.49
CA GLU A 145 -28.36 -8.77 -16.32
C GLU A 145 -28.53 -7.75 -17.45
N GLU A 146 -27.46 -7.05 -17.83
CA GLU A 146 -27.47 -6.19 -19.02
C GLU A 146 -27.78 -6.98 -20.28
N LEU A 147 -27.26 -8.20 -20.41
CA LEU A 147 -27.59 -9.07 -21.54
C LEU A 147 -29.08 -9.46 -21.56
N ARG A 148 -29.64 -9.80 -20.39
CA ARG A 148 -31.06 -10.13 -20.26
C ARG A 148 -31.92 -8.93 -20.63
N GLN A 149 -31.58 -7.76 -20.10
CA GLN A 149 -32.27 -6.52 -20.36
C GLN A 149 -32.24 -6.14 -21.85
N ASP A 150 -31.08 -6.28 -22.50
CA ASP A 150 -30.93 -6.04 -23.95
C ASP A 150 -31.90 -6.91 -24.79
N PHE A 151 -32.09 -8.17 -24.40
CA PHE A 151 -33.05 -9.04 -25.07
C PHE A 151 -34.51 -8.75 -24.74
N GLU A 152 -34.82 -8.21 -23.56
CA GLU A 152 -36.19 -7.85 -23.16
C GLU A 152 -36.63 -6.52 -23.79
N ASP A 153 -35.70 -5.58 -23.97
CA ASP A 153 -35.96 -4.28 -24.57
C ASP A 153 -36.06 -4.36 -26.10
N ALA A 154 -35.38 -5.33 -26.72
CA ALA A 154 -35.42 -5.52 -28.17
C ALA A 154 -36.73 -6.20 -28.62
N PRO A 155 -37.49 -5.62 -29.56
CA PRO A 155 -38.70 -6.25 -30.10
C PRO A 155 -38.42 -7.60 -30.79
N GLU A 156 -37.23 -7.74 -31.37
CA GLU A 156 -36.74 -8.94 -32.04
C GLU A 156 -35.25 -9.12 -31.74
N ILE A 157 -34.77 -10.37 -31.69
CA ILE A 157 -33.36 -10.68 -31.39
C ILE A 157 -32.39 -9.98 -32.37
N ILE A 158 -32.77 -9.84 -33.64
CA ILE A 158 -31.95 -9.17 -34.66
C ILE A 158 -31.73 -7.67 -34.40
N GLN A 159 -32.51 -7.09 -33.49
CA GLN A 159 -32.43 -5.68 -33.09
C GLN A 159 -31.69 -5.50 -31.76
N SER A 160 -31.29 -6.60 -31.10
CA SER A 160 -30.50 -6.56 -29.86
C SER A 160 -29.10 -6.00 -30.08
N GLY A 161 -28.54 -5.39 -29.03
CA GLY A 161 -27.15 -4.93 -29.00
C GLY A 161 -26.15 -6.06 -29.22
N LEU A 162 -26.40 -7.25 -28.66
CA LEU A 162 -25.53 -8.41 -28.90
C LEU A 162 -25.50 -8.78 -30.39
N TYR A 163 -26.66 -8.85 -31.06
CA TYR A 163 -26.73 -9.22 -32.47
C TYR A 163 -25.93 -8.24 -33.34
N LYS A 164 -26.00 -6.94 -33.03
CA LYS A 164 -25.21 -5.93 -33.72
C LYS A 164 -23.71 -6.20 -33.62
N GLN A 165 -23.22 -6.59 -32.45
CA GLN A 165 -21.78 -6.86 -32.30
C GLN A 165 -21.34 -8.21 -32.85
N THR A 166 -22.13 -9.27 -32.69
CA THR A 166 -21.70 -10.60 -33.14
C THR A 166 -21.96 -10.83 -34.63
N TYR A 167 -23.07 -10.31 -35.16
CA TYR A 167 -23.47 -10.58 -36.55
C TYR A 167 -23.14 -9.41 -37.46
N ILE A 168 -23.60 -8.20 -37.15
CA ILE A 168 -23.44 -7.07 -38.08
C ILE A 168 -21.97 -6.63 -38.16
N ALA A 169 -21.33 -6.43 -37.01
CA ALA A 169 -19.96 -5.91 -36.96
C ALA A 169 -18.89 -6.93 -37.42
N GLU A 170 -19.13 -8.23 -37.23
CA GLU A 170 -18.19 -9.28 -37.63
C GLU A 170 -18.55 -9.95 -38.95
N TYR A 171 -19.76 -10.49 -39.08
CA TYR A 171 -20.14 -11.32 -40.23
C TYR A 171 -20.64 -10.51 -41.44
N ASP A 172 -21.46 -9.50 -41.20
CA ASP A 172 -22.14 -8.72 -42.26
C ASP A 172 -21.31 -7.51 -42.73
N THR A 173 -20.18 -7.22 -42.09
CA THR A 173 -19.29 -6.12 -42.48
C THR A 173 -18.27 -6.60 -43.53
N PRO A 174 -18.32 -6.10 -44.78
CA PRO A 174 -17.40 -6.55 -45.82
C PRO A 174 -15.95 -6.15 -45.52
N GLY A 175 -15.04 -7.12 -45.56
CA GLY A 175 -13.59 -6.87 -45.51
C GLY A 175 -12.93 -7.01 -44.12
N ARG A 176 -13.58 -7.67 -43.17
CA ARG A 176 -13.00 -8.04 -41.87
C ARG A 176 -12.44 -9.47 -41.82
#